data_AF-A0A936BLI9-F1
#
_entry.id   AF-A0A936BLI9-F1
#
_cell.length_a   1.000
_cell.length_b   1.000
_cell.length_c   1.000
_cell.angle_alpha   90.00
_cell.angle_beta   90.00
_cell.angle_gamma   90.00
#
_symmetry.space_group_name_H-M   'P 1'
#
loop_
_entity.id
_entity.type
_entity.pdbx_description
1 polymer ?
#
loop_
_entity_poly.entity_id
_entity_poly.type
_entity_poly.pdbx_seq_one_letter_code
_entity_poly.pdbx_strand_id
1 'polypeptide(L)'
;MIDRKARNEAAQALRSYMNEETTAFQFDGALRHASGSTGDHTVQAVGRALWSHYDDCRDHKIVASKEAWDYFGRLLLLLESDAEIETTKSWRRWHPLQCVAAVLLLLFLVITFRADFSGHLLPYTLPFGPPSMLLAWLNSRSRRKAIAIKADALIPFSTVGGLLTVRRQVPNFIKRRYPKAINSRRIRGPIVDRLMWVPVSIAWFMFSPVALFFQMLPGREFKTIATLHGSELR
;
A
#
# COMPACT_ATOMS: atom_id res chain seq x y z
N MET A 1 -9.14 -9.86 19.48
CA MET A 1 -10.55 -10.24 19.74
C MET A 1 -11.32 -10.03 18.47
N ILE A 2 -11.96 -11.08 17.98
CA ILE A 2 -12.71 -11.07 16.73
C ILE A 2 -14.02 -10.30 16.91
N ASP A 3 -14.24 -9.28 16.09
CA ASP A 3 -15.50 -8.55 16.03
C ASP A 3 -16.26 -8.94 14.76
N ARG A 4 -17.15 -9.92 14.90
CA ARG A 4 -17.90 -10.49 13.77
C ARG A 4 -18.80 -9.44 13.10
N LYS A 5 -19.34 -8.48 13.86
CA LYS A 5 -20.20 -7.42 13.32
C LYS A 5 -19.39 -6.50 12.43
N ALA A 6 -18.28 -5.97 12.93
CA ALA A 6 -17.40 -5.09 12.14
C ALA A 6 -16.81 -5.80 10.91
N ARG A 7 -16.44 -7.08 11.03
CA ARG A 7 -16.00 -7.90 9.89
C ARG A 7 -17.08 -8.04 8.82
N ASN A 8 -18.32 -8.30 9.22
CA ASN A 8 -19.45 -8.42 8.29
C ASN A 8 -19.73 -7.10 7.58
N GLU A 9 -19.70 -5.97 8.31
CA GLU A 9 -19.88 -4.64 7.74
C GLU A 9 -18.77 -4.31 6.71
N ALA A 10 -17.51 -4.56 7.05
CA ALA A 10 -16.39 -4.38 6.13
C ALA A 10 -16.49 -5.29 4.90
N ALA A 11 -16.88 -6.57 5.09
CA ALA A 11 -17.06 -7.51 3.98
C ALA A 11 -18.21 -7.07 3.06
N GLN A 12 -19.31 -6.60 3.63
CA GLN A 12 -20.44 -6.08 2.87
C GLN A 12 -20.06 -4.83 2.08
N ALA A 13 -19.37 -3.87 2.72
CA ALA A 13 -18.88 -2.67 2.05
C ALA A 13 -17.98 -3.01 0.85
N LEU A 14 -17.05 -3.96 1.02
CA LEU A 14 -16.17 -4.41 -0.06
C LEU A 14 -16.94 -5.13 -1.17
N ARG A 15 -17.92 -5.97 -0.84
CA ARG A 15 -18.77 -6.64 -1.84
C ARG A 15 -19.60 -5.65 -2.65
N SER A 16 -20.19 -4.65 -2.02
CA SER A 16 -20.96 -3.60 -2.70
C SER A 16 -20.07 -2.75 -3.60
N TYR A 17 -18.85 -2.43 -3.17
CA TYR A 17 -17.89 -1.73 -4.02
C TYR A 17 -17.46 -2.58 -5.23
N MET A 18 -17.15 -3.86 -5.01
CA MET A 18 -16.83 -4.81 -6.08
C MET A 18 -18.00 -5.07 -7.03
N ASN A 19 -19.24 -4.88 -6.58
CA ASN A 19 -20.46 -4.95 -7.40
C ASN A 19 -20.78 -3.65 -8.13
N GLU A 20 -19.98 -2.61 -7.98
CA GLU A 20 -20.29 -1.28 -8.47
C GLU A 20 -21.56 -0.66 -7.86
N GLU A 21 -22.06 -1.18 -6.75
CA GLU A 21 -23.23 -0.62 -6.04
C GLU A 21 -22.85 0.72 -5.38
N THR A 22 -21.67 0.76 -4.76
CA THR A 22 -21.11 1.96 -4.13
C THR A 22 -20.00 2.59 -4.96
N THR A 23 -19.73 3.87 -4.73
CA THR A 23 -18.56 4.57 -5.25
C THR A 23 -17.39 4.48 -4.28
N ALA A 24 -16.18 4.89 -4.69
CA ALA A 24 -14.98 4.85 -3.87
C ALA A 24 -15.14 5.66 -2.57
N PHE A 25 -15.79 6.83 -2.61
CA PHE A 25 -16.01 7.64 -1.40
C PHE A 25 -17.04 7.03 -0.46
N GLN A 26 -18.13 6.47 -1.00
CA GLN A 26 -19.12 5.74 -0.20
C GLN A 26 -18.49 4.51 0.46
N PHE A 27 -17.63 3.81 -0.29
CA PHE A 27 -16.87 2.68 0.21
C PHE A 27 -15.87 3.09 1.31
N ASP A 28 -15.10 4.17 1.12
CA ASP A 28 -14.19 4.71 2.15
C ASP A 28 -14.94 5.02 3.44
N GLY A 29 -16.07 5.73 3.35
CA GLY A 29 -16.90 6.07 4.50
C GLY A 29 -17.38 4.83 5.26
N ALA A 30 -17.92 3.84 4.55
CA ALA A 30 -18.39 2.59 5.15
C ALA A 30 -17.24 1.79 5.78
N LEU A 31 -16.09 1.70 5.10
CA LEU A 31 -14.93 0.96 5.59
C LEU A 31 -14.28 1.64 6.80
N ARG A 32 -14.19 2.98 6.80
CA ARG A 32 -13.71 3.77 7.95
C ARG A 32 -14.64 3.65 9.14
N HIS A 33 -15.96 3.62 8.93
CA HIS A 33 -16.93 3.39 9.99
C HIS A 33 -16.73 2.00 10.63
N ALA A 34 -16.69 0.93 9.82
CA ALA A 34 -16.46 -0.42 10.29
C ALA A 34 -15.10 -0.57 11.00
N SER A 35 -14.05 0.07 10.48
CA SER A 35 -12.70 -0.01 11.06
C SER A 35 -12.51 0.84 12.32
N GLY A 36 -13.22 1.97 12.42
CA GLY A 36 -13.10 2.91 13.53
C GLY A 36 -13.95 2.54 14.75
N SER A 37 -14.97 1.70 14.58
CA SER A 37 -15.86 1.25 15.64
C SER A 37 -15.39 -0.01 16.38
N THR A 38 -14.28 -0.62 15.95
CA THR A 38 -13.82 -1.92 16.45
C THR A 38 -12.35 -1.95 16.89
N GLY A 39 -12.07 -2.79 17.88
CA GLY A 39 -10.71 -3.18 18.26
C GLY A 39 -10.13 -4.34 17.44
N ASP A 40 -10.87 -4.90 16.48
CA ASP A 40 -10.40 -6.01 15.64
C ASP A 40 -9.30 -5.55 14.67
N HIS A 41 -8.06 -5.98 14.95
CA HIS A 41 -6.89 -5.66 14.14
C HIS A 41 -6.99 -6.15 12.69
N THR A 42 -7.75 -7.20 12.41
CA THR A 42 -7.96 -7.70 11.05
C THR A 42 -8.76 -6.70 10.23
N VAL A 43 -9.86 -6.17 10.78
CA VAL A 43 -10.68 -5.17 10.09
C VAL A 43 -9.85 -3.91 9.80
N GLN A 44 -9.09 -3.43 10.80
CA GLN A 44 -8.22 -2.27 10.63
C GLN A 44 -7.10 -2.50 9.60
N ALA A 45 -6.51 -3.70 9.58
CA ALA A 45 -5.46 -4.06 8.62
C ALA A 45 -6.01 -4.17 7.19
N VAL A 46 -7.18 -4.78 7.02
CA VAL A 46 -7.89 -4.84 5.74
C VAL A 46 -8.26 -3.43 5.26
N GLY A 47 -8.75 -2.57 6.16
CA GLY A 47 -9.03 -1.16 5.87
C GLY A 47 -7.83 -0.42 5.29
N ARG A 48 -6.68 -0.50 5.98
CA ARG A 48 -5.42 0.12 5.52
C ARG A 48 -4.92 -0.47 4.20
N ALA A 49 -5.06 -1.78 4.01
CA ALA A 49 -4.61 -2.44 2.78
C ALA A 49 -5.44 -1.99 1.57
N LEU A 50 -6.77 -1.95 1.72
CA LEU A 50 -7.69 -1.56 0.66
C LEU A 50 -7.56 -0.07 0.28
N TRP A 51 -7.29 0.82 1.24
CA TRP A 51 -7.18 2.26 1.01
C TRP A 51 -6.27 2.58 -0.18
N SER A 52 -5.08 2.00 -0.24
CA SER A 52 -4.13 2.23 -1.36
C SER A 52 -4.61 1.78 -2.75
N HIS A 53 -5.70 1.00 -2.84
CA HIS A 53 -6.25 0.49 -4.10
C HIS A 53 -7.45 1.28 -4.63
N TYR A 54 -8.14 2.05 -3.79
CA TYR A 54 -9.29 2.87 -4.21
C TYR A 54 -9.12 4.36 -3.90
N ASP A 55 -8.16 4.73 -3.04
CA ASP A 55 -7.91 6.12 -2.72
C ASP A 55 -7.38 6.84 -3.94
N ASP A 56 -8.25 7.66 -4.49
CA ASP A 56 -7.95 8.64 -5.50
C ASP A 56 -8.68 9.93 -5.12
N CYS A 57 -8.15 11.10 -5.48
CA CYS A 57 -8.78 12.40 -5.23
C CYS A 57 -10.07 12.62 -6.06
N ARG A 58 -10.74 11.56 -6.51
CA ARG A 58 -11.97 11.56 -7.30
C ARG A 58 -12.85 10.41 -6.89
N ASP A 59 -14.15 10.64 -6.87
CA ASP A 59 -15.10 9.56 -6.69
C ASP A 59 -15.25 8.74 -7.97
N HIS A 60 -15.17 7.42 -7.87
CA HIS A 60 -15.27 6.52 -9.01
C HIS A 60 -15.85 5.16 -8.61
N LYS A 61 -16.37 4.41 -9.57
CA LYS A 61 -16.66 2.98 -9.39
C LYS A 61 -15.35 2.18 -9.39
N ILE A 62 -15.42 0.90 -9.04
CA ILE A 62 -14.22 0.06 -8.96
C ILE A 62 -13.41 0.08 -10.27
N VAL A 63 -12.12 0.38 -10.11
CA VAL A 63 -11.09 0.25 -11.15
C VAL A 63 -9.97 -0.60 -10.54
N ALA A 64 -9.87 -1.85 -10.98
CA ALA A 64 -8.92 -2.81 -10.42
C ALA A 64 -8.35 -3.69 -11.53
N SER A 65 -7.06 -4.03 -11.43
CA SER A 65 -6.46 -5.08 -12.25
C SER A 65 -6.96 -6.46 -11.79
N LYS A 66 -6.69 -7.51 -12.56
CA LYS A 66 -7.03 -8.89 -12.18
C LYS A 66 -6.35 -9.28 -10.85
N GLU A 67 -5.10 -8.87 -10.66
CA GLU A 67 -4.34 -9.16 -9.46
C GLU A 67 -4.94 -8.48 -8.22
N ALA A 68 -5.35 -7.22 -8.36
CA ALA A 68 -6.05 -6.48 -7.30
C ALA A 68 -7.43 -7.10 -7.00
N TRP A 69 -8.15 -7.54 -8.04
CA TRP A 69 -9.43 -8.23 -7.88
C TRP A 69 -9.30 -9.55 -7.10
N ASP A 70 -8.30 -10.37 -7.46
CA ASP A 70 -8.00 -11.61 -6.73
C ASP A 70 -7.57 -11.31 -5.29
N TYR A 71 -6.86 -10.21 -5.06
CA TYR A 71 -6.50 -9.75 -3.73
C TYR A 71 -7.72 -9.35 -2.90
N PHE A 72 -8.65 -8.58 -3.45
CA PHE A 72 -9.91 -8.25 -2.78
C PHE A 72 -10.71 -9.50 -2.41
N GLY A 73 -10.73 -10.51 -3.30
CA GLY A 73 -11.34 -11.80 -3.02
C GLY A 73 -10.70 -12.52 -1.82
N ARG A 74 -9.37 -12.45 -1.67
CA ARG A 74 -8.67 -13.02 -0.50
C ARG A 74 -8.95 -12.25 0.78
N LEU A 75 -9.06 -10.92 0.72
CA LEU A 75 -9.43 -10.09 1.87
C LEU A 75 -10.89 -10.32 2.29
N LEU A 76 -11.82 -10.51 1.35
CA LEU A 76 -13.19 -10.92 1.65
C LEU A 76 -13.22 -12.26 2.37
N LEU A 77 -12.51 -13.26 1.84
CA LEU A 77 -12.42 -14.57 2.48
C LEU A 77 -11.90 -14.46 3.92
N LEU A 78 -10.87 -13.63 4.12
CA LEU A 78 -10.31 -13.38 5.45
C LEU A 78 -11.34 -12.73 6.40
N LEU A 79 -12.02 -11.67 5.97
CA LEU A 79 -13.07 -11.02 6.76
C LEU A 79 -14.23 -11.98 7.08
N GLU A 80 -14.58 -12.87 6.16
CA GLU A 80 -15.66 -13.85 6.34
C GLU A 80 -15.27 -15.03 7.23
N SER A 81 -13.98 -15.26 7.41
CA SER A 81 -13.45 -16.28 8.32
C SER A 81 -13.16 -15.75 9.73
N ASP A 82 -12.77 -16.66 10.62
CA ASP A 82 -12.25 -16.35 11.96
C ASP A 82 -10.72 -16.27 11.99
N ALA A 83 -10.05 -16.27 10.83
CA ALA A 83 -8.61 -16.03 10.76
C ALA A 83 -8.26 -14.59 11.17
N GLU A 84 -7.09 -14.40 11.76
CA GLU A 84 -6.62 -13.09 12.21
C GLU A 84 -5.40 -12.65 11.40
N ILE A 85 -5.21 -11.34 11.25
CA ILE A 85 -3.98 -10.79 10.71
C ILE A 85 -3.02 -10.49 11.85
N GLU A 86 -1.87 -11.15 11.83
CA GLU A 86 -0.71 -10.75 12.60
C GLU A 86 0.21 -9.87 11.75
N THR A 87 0.44 -8.64 12.21
CA THR A 87 1.43 -7.74 11.61
C THR A 87 2.72 -7.85 12.40
N THR A 88 3.67 -8.61 11.89
CA THR A 88 5.01 -8.69 12.49
C THR A 88 5.87 -7.54 11.96
N LYS A 89 6.52 -6.83 12.88
CA LYS A 89 7.53 -5.83 12.51
C LYS A 89 8.75 -6.59 11.98
N SER A 90 9.08 -6.40 10.71
CA SER A 90 10.33 -6.94 10.18
C SER A 90 11.50 -6.10 10.68
N TRP A 91 12.67 -6.72 10.76
CA TRP A 91 13.91 -6.06 11.11
C TRP A 91 14.25 -4.97 10.09
N ARG A 92 14.87 -3.88 10.58
CA ARG A 92 15.37 -2.79 9.72
C ARG A 92 16.38 -3.37 8.74
N ARG A 93 16.06 -3.29 7.44
CA ARG A 93 16.99 -3.67 6.38
C ARG A 93 17.69 -2.44 5.84
N TRP A 94 19.02 -2.50 5.86
CA TRP A 94 19.86 -1.50 5.22
C TRP A 94 19.99 -1.83 3.73
N HIS A 95 19.86 -0.81 2.90
CA HIS A 95 20.09 -0.90 1.46
C HIS A 95 21.28 -0.02 1.08
N PRO A 96 22.13 -0.44 0.12
CA PRO A 96 23.28 0.37 -0.31
C PRO A 96 22.86 1.75 -0.85
N LEU A 97 21.64 1.87 -1.38
CA LEU A 97 21.07 3.15 -1.82
C LEU A 97 20.91 4.17 -0.68
N GLN A 98 20.77 3.74 0.58
CA GLN A 98 20.73 4.64 1.74
C GLN A 98 22.07 5.34 1.98
N CYS A 99 23.19 4.64 1.74
CA CYS A 99 24.52 5.25 1.84
C CYS A 99 24.70 6.33 0.77
N VAL A 100 24.21 6.10 -0.46
CA VAL A 100 24.24 7.11 -1.52
C VAL A 100 23.41 8.33 -1.14
N ALA A 101 22.21 8.12 -0.57
CA ALA A 101 21.39 9.22 -0.07
C ALA A 101 22.10 10.03 1.04
N ALA A 102 22.77 9.35 1.97
CA ALA A 102 23.52 10.00 3.04
C ALA A 102 24.69 10.85 2.51
N VAL A 103 25.44 10.33 1.53
CA VAL A 103 26.56 11.07 0.90
C VAL A 103 26.06 12.32 0.17
N LEU A 104 24.96 12.19 -0.59
CA LEU A 104 24.35 13.34 -1.28
C LEU A 104 23.84 14.39 -0.29
N LEU A 105 23.23 13.98 0.81
CA LEU A 105 22.78 14.89 1.86
C LEU A 105 23.95 15.60 2.53
N LEU A 106 25.04 14.86 2.84
CA LEU A 106 26.25 15.45 3.42
C LEU A 106 26.87 16.48 2.48
N LEU A 107 26.95 16.18 1.19
CA LEU A 107 27.47 17.12 0.19
C LEU A 107 26.64 18.40 0.13
N PHE A 108 25.31 18.28 0.17
CA PHE A 108 24.40 19.43 0.25
C PHE A 108 24.66 20.27 1.52
N LEU A 109 24.81 19.63 2.68
CA LEU A 109 25.11 20.31 3.94
C LEU A 109 26.46 21.06 3.90
N VAL A 110 27.49 20.48 3.29
CA VAL A 110 28.79 21.14 3.12
C VAL A 110 28.69 22.36 2.20
N ILE A 111 27.94 22.27 1.09
CA ILE A 111 27.73 23.40 0.17
C ILE A 111 26.99 24.54 0.87
N THR A 112 25.90 24.22 1.57
CA THR A 112 25.09 25.22 2.28
C THR A 112 25.84 25.87 3.44
N PHE A 113 26.64 25.10 4.18
CA PHE A 113 27.52 25.63 5.22
C PHE A 113 28.58 26.59 4.65
N ARG A 114 29.19 26.28 3.50
CA ARG A 114 30.17 27.16 2.85
C ARG A 114 29.55 28.39 2.19
N ALA A 115 28.26 28.37 1.89
CA ALA A 115 27.53 29.49 1.33
C ALA A 115 26.87 30.37 2.41
N ASP A 116 27.31 30.25 3.66
CA ASP A 116 26.88 31.00 4.85
C ASP A 116 25.36 31.01 5.06
N PHE A 117 24.66 29.94 4.65
CA PHE A 117 23.20 29.87 4.70
C PHE A 117 22.52 31.12 4.11
N SER A 118 23.09 31.70 3.05
CA SER A 118 22.46 32.80 2.34
C SER A 118 21.02 32.45 1.96
N GLY A 119 20.13 33.44 1.88
CA GLY A 119 18.69 33.27 1.59
C GLY A 119 18.36 32.60 0.25
N HIS A 120 19.38 32.20 -0.52
CA HIS A 120 19.30 31.53 -1.81
C HIS A 120 19.60 30.03 -1.70
N LEU A 121 19.00 29.33 -0.74
CA LEU A 121 19.18 27.88 -0.60
C LEU A 121 18.56 27.07 -1.76
N LEU A 122 17.53 27.61 -2.42
CA LEU A 122 16.80 26.92 -3.49
C LEU A 122 17.65 26.57 -4.73
N PRO A 123 18.48 27.46 -5.28
CA PRO A 123 19.42 27.10 -6.35
C PRO A 123 20.32 25.90 -5.99
N TYR A 124 20.73 25.78 -4.73
CA TYR A 124 21.59 24.69 -4.28
C TYR A 124 20.87 23.35 -4.14
N THR A 125 19.53 23.31 -4.04
CA THR A 125 18.77 22.04 -3.97
C THR A 125 18.49 21.42 -5.33
N LEU A 126 18.45 22.23 -6.40
CA LEU A 126 18.19 21.80 -7.77
C LEU A 126 19.08 20.64 -8.25
N PRO A 127 20.42 20.66 -8.10
CA PRO A 127 21.27 19.55 -8.57
C PRO A 127 21.04 18.24 -7.81
N PHE A 128 20.48 18.28 -6.60
CA PHE A 128 20.20 17.09 -5.78
C PHE A 128 18.83 16.47 -6.06
N GLY A 129 17.93 17.19 -6.75
CA GLY A 129 16.61 16.71 -7.16
C GLY A 129 16.66 15.44 -8.03
N PRO A 130 17.36 15.44 -9.19
CA PRO A 130 17.39 14.28 -10.07
C PRO A 130 18.01 13.03 -9.42
N PRO A 131 19.16 13.10 -8.72
CA PRO A 131 19.68 11.95 -7.98
C PRO A 131 18.71 11.42 -6.93
N SER A 132 18.04 12.30 -6.17
CA SER A 132 17.04 11.88 -5.18
C SER A 132 15.85 11.17 -5.83
N MET A 133 15.31 11.70 -6.95
CA MET A 133 14.24 11.05 -7.70
C MET A 133 14.68 9.70 -8.27
N LEU A 134 15.90 9.60 -8.80
CA LEU A 134 16.45 8.36 -9.31
C LEU A 134 16.60 7.32 -8.20
N LEU A 135 17.09 7.71 -7.02
CA LEU A 135 17.14 6.84 -5.85
C LEU A 135 15.75 6.38 -5.42
N ALA A 136 14.76 7.27 -5.40
CA ALA A 136 13.37 6.90 -5.12
C ALA A 136 12.83 5.89 -6.14
N TRP A 137 13.10 6.12 -7.42
CA TRP A 137 12.69 5.23 -8.50
C TRP A 137 13.37 3.86 -8.41
N LEU A 138 14.68 3.81 -8.19
CA LEU A 138 15.43 2.56 -7.99
C LEU A 138 14.94 1.79 -6.78
N ASN A 139 14.73 2.48 -5.65
CA ASN A 139 14.21 1.87 -4.43
C ASN A 139 12.79 1.34 -4.65
N SER A 140 11.91 2.11 -5.31
CA SER A 140 10.55 1.65 -5.65
C SER A 140 10.56 0.49 -6.65
N ARG A 141 11.52 0.42 -7.57
CA ARG A 141 11.67 -0.68 -8.53
C ARG A 141 12.15 -1.95 -7.82
N SER A 142 13.15 -1.85 -6.96
CA SER A 142 13.63 -2.97 -6.15
C SER A 142 12.54 -3.48 -5.22
N ARG A 143 11.79 -2.57 -4.58
CA ARG A 143 10.63 -2.91 -3.76
C ARG A 143 9.51 -3.53 -4.59
N ARG A 144 9.20 -2.99 -5.76
CA ARG A 144 8.20 -3.58 -6.68
C ARG A 144 8.61 -4.96 -7.17
N LYS A 145 9.89 -5.21 -7.43
CA LYS A 145 10.38 -6.57 -7.74
C LYS A 145 10.25 -7.49 -6.54
N ALA A 146 10.67 -7.06 -5.35
CA ALA A 146 10.52 -7.84 -4.13
C ALA A 146 9.04 -8.12 -3.81
N ILE A 147 8.17 -7.14 -4.02
CA ILE A 147 6.72 -7.29 -3.92
C ILE A 147 6.19 -8.15 -5.05
N ALA A 148 6.62 -8.06 -6.30
CA ALA A 148 6.12 -8.94 -7.37
C ALA A 148 6.51 -10.40 -7.13
N ILE A 149 7.72 -10.62 -6.58
CA ILE A 149 8.20 -11.93 -6.14
C ILE A 149 7.43 -12.40 -4.89
N LYS A 150 7.07 -11.49 -3.97
CA LYS A 150 6.29 -11.78 -2.74
C LYS A 150 4.77 -11.69 -2.91
N ALA A 151 4.26 -11.08 -3.99
CA ALA A 151 2.87 -10.99 -4.43
C ALA A 151 2.49 -12.31 -5.07
N ASP A 152 2.97 -13.37 -4.41
CA ASP A 152 2.34 -14.64 -4.32
C ASP A 152 0.84 -14.43 -4.38
N ALA A 153 0.18 -15.26 -5.18
CA ALA A 153 -1.27 -15.37 -5.26
C ALA A 153 -1.94 -15.67 -3.90
N LEU A 154 -1.16 -15.65 -2.81
CA LEU A 154 -1.46 -16.04 -1.45
C LEU A 154 -1.64 -14.84 -0.53
N ILE A 155 -1.03 -13.66 -0.73
CA ILE A 155 -1.18 -12.53 0.23
C ILE A 155 -2.68 -12.25 0.48
N PRO A 156 -3.15 -12.21 1.74
CA PRO A 156 -2.37 -12.11 3.00
C PRO A 156 -1.95 -13.44 3.64
N PHE A 157 -2.24 -14.58 3.03
CA PHE A 157 -1.84 -15.90 3.50
C PHE A 157 -0.35 -16.17 3.18
N SER A 158 0.34 -16.82 4.12
CA SER A 158 1.75 -17.19 3.97
C SER A 158 1.96 -18.44 3.11
N THR A 159 0.95 -19.30 3.00
CA THR A 159 1.02 -20.58 2.27
C THR A 159 -0.32 -20.92 1.61
N VAL A 160 -0.27 -21.77 0.57
CA VAL A 160 -1.48 -22.35 -0.07
C VAL A 160 -2.31 -23.13 0.95
N GLY A 161 -1.65 -23.88 1.85
CA GLY A 161 -2.31 -24.61 2.92
C GLY A 161 -3.14 -23.69 3.82
N GLY A 162 -2.55 -22.57 4.27
CA GLY A 162 -3.28 -21.57 5.06
C GLY A 162 -4.50 -21.02 4.34
N LEU A 163 -4.37 -20.64 3.06
CA LEU A 163 -5.49 -20.19 2.24
C LEU A 163 -6.60 -21.25 2.13
N LEU A 164 -6.25 -22.51 1.88
CA LEU A 164 -7.21 -23.60 1.77
C LEU A 164 -7.92 -23.91 3.10
N THR A 165 -7.19 -23.88 4.22
CA THR A 165 -7.78 -24.06 5.54
C THR A 165 -8.81 -22.98 5.83
N VAL A 166 -8.48 -21.71 5.58
CA VAL A 166 -9.43 -20.60 5.73
C VAL A 166 -10.62 -20.75 4.78
N ARG A 167 -10.38 -21.15 3.53
CA ARG A 167 -11.46 -21.40 2.57
C ARG A 167 -12.44 -22.48 3.03
N ARG A 168 -11.96 -23.53 3.71
CA ARG A 168 -12.81 -24.61 4.24
C ARG A 168 -13.68 -24.16 5.41
N GLN A 169 -13.24 -23.18 6.20
CA GLN A 169 -14.02 -22.62 7.31
C GLN A 169 -15.22 -21.80 6.83
N VAL A 170 -15.18 -21.28 5.61
CA VAL A 170 -16.26 -20.50 5.01
C VAL A 170 -16.86 -21.28 3.83
N PRO A 171 -17.67 -22.33 4.05
CA PRO A 171 -18.11 -23.25 3.00
C PRO A 171 -18.85 -22.52 1.87
N ASN A 172 -19.66 -21.52 2.23
CA ASN A 172 -20.49 -20.73 1.32
C ASN A 172 -19.73 -19.59 0.62
N PHE A 173 -18.40 -19.48 0.79
CA PHE A 173 -17.63 -18.43 0.14
C PHE A 173 -17.56 -18.64 -1.39
N ILE A 174 -18.10 -17.71 -2.17
CA ILE A 174 -18.05 -17.76 -3.62
C ILE A 174 -17.06 -16.71 -4.13
N LYS A 175 -15.95 -17.18 -4.71
CA LYS A 175 -14.98 -16.28 -5.35
C LYS A 175 -15.63 -15.67 -6.60
N ARG A 176 -15.71 -14.35 -6.66
CA ARG A 176 -16.21 -13.64 -7.85
C ARG A 176 -15.18 -13.65 -8.97
N ARG A 177 -15.67 -13.92 -10.18
CA ARG A 177 -14.88 -13.84 -11.41
C ARG A 177 -14.57 -12.38 -11.73
N TYR A 178 -13.34 -12.11 -12.17
CA TYR A 178 -12.93 -10.80 -12.66
C TYR A 178 -13.80 -10.36 -13.87
N PRO A 179 -14.53 -9.23 -13.79
CA PRO A 179 -15.39 -8.75 -14.86
C PRO A 179 -14.57 -8.16 -16.01
N LYS A 180 -14.80 -8.60 -17.25
CA LYS A 180 -14.08 -8.09 -18.44
C LYS A 180 -14.30 -6.58 -18.63
N ALA A 181 -15.46 -6.06 -18.24
CA ALA A 181 -15.84 -4.65 -18.39
C ALA A 181 -14.97 -3.67 -17.58
N ILE A 182 -14.31 -4.14 -16.50
CA ILE A 182 -13.44 -3.29 -15.67
C ILE A 182 -12.03 -3.17 -16.26
N ASN A 183 -11.62 -4.11 -17.11
CA ASN A 183 -10.24 -4.24 -17.58
C ASN A 183 -9.72 -3.02 -18.37
N SER A 184 -10.60 -2.32 -19.08
CA SER A 184 -10.26 -1.13 -19.85
C SER A 184 -10.44 0.18 -19.08
N ARG A 185 -11.00 0.13 -17.86
CA ARG A 185 -11.32 1.34 -17.12
C ARG A 185 -10.08 1.99 -16.55
N ARG A 186 -10.11 3.31 -16.55
CA ARG A 186 -9.07 4.19 -16.02
C ARG A 186 -9.79 5.28 -15.24
N ILE A 187 -9.26 5.66 -14.07
CA ILE A 187 -9.81 6.77 -13.29
C ILE A 187 -9.50 8.11 -13.99
N ARG A 188 -8.32 8.20 -14.63
CA ARG A 188 -7.83 9.37 -15.34
C ARG A 188 -7.26 8.99 -16.71
N GLY A 189 -7.31 9.95 -17.62
CA GLY A 189 -6.63 9.82 -18.91
C GLY A 189 -5.10 9.86 -18.72
N PRO A 190 -4.33 9.23 -19.63
CA PRO A 190 -2.88 9.13 -19.50
C PRO A 190 -2.16 10.49 -19.46
N ILE A 191 -2.76 11.52 -20.06
CA ILE A 191 -2.24 12.89 -20.05
C ILE A 191 -2.41 13.51 -18.67
N VAL A 192 -3.59 13.37 -18.05
CA VAL A 192 -3.88 13.93 -16.71
C VAL A 192 -2.98 13.26 -15.68
N ASP A 193 -2.80 11.93 -15.76
CA ASP A 193 -1.89 11.20 -14.87
C ASP A 193 -0.46 11.75 -14.95
N ARG A 194 0.05 11.97 -16.17
CA ARG A 194 1.39 12.57 -16.36
C ARG A 194 1.46 14.00 -15.85
N LEU A 195 0.43 14.80 -16.09
CA LEU A 195 0.40 16.20 -15.67
C LEU A 195 0.43 16.33 -14.15
N MET A 196 -0.25 15.43 -13.41
CA MET A 196 -0.20 15.43 -11.95
C MET A 196 1.19 15.11 -11.39
N TRP A 197 2.06 14.43 -12.14
CA TRP A 197 3.43 14.18 -11.72
C TRP A 197 4.31 15.43 -11.77
N VAL A 198 3.94 16.46 -12.55
CA VAL A 198 4.73 17.69 -12.70
C VAL A 198 4.86 18.46 -11.37
N PRO A 199 3.78 18.86 -10.68
CA PRO A 199 3.90 19.58 -9.41
C PRO A 199 4.60 18.73 -8.34
N VAL A 200 4.36 17.41 -8.32
CA VAL A 200 5.05 16.49 -7.40
C VAL A 200 6.55 16.46 -7.68
N SER A 201 6.94 16.45 -8.96
CA SER A 201 8.35 16.51 -9.35
C SER A 201 8.97 17.84 -8.93
N ILE A 202 8.34 18.98 -9.26
CA ILE A 202 8.83 20.31 -8.86
C ILE A 202 9.02 20.39 -7.34
N ALA A 203 8.03 19.95 -6.56
CA ALA A 203 8.14 19.88 -5.10
C ALA A 203 9.31 18.99 -4.66
N TRP A 204 9.49 17.82 -5.29
CA TRP A 204 10.61 16.93 -5.01
C TRP A 204 11.97 17.59 -5.26
N PHE A 205 12.12 18.38 -6.32
CA PHE A 205 13.35 19.12 -6.61
C PHE A 205 13.61 20.18 -5.54
N MET A 206 12.59 20.96 -5.18
CA MET A 206 12.72 22.03 -4.17
C MET A 206 13.06 21.46 -2.78
N PHE A 207 12.47 20.33 -2.43
CA PHE A 207 12.62 19.66 -1.13
C PHE A 207 13.51 18.42 -1.19
N SER A 208 14.44 18.37 -2.14
CA SER A 208 15.35 17.23 -2.32
C SER A 208 16.18 16.89 -1.07
N PRO A 209 16.63 17.84 -0.22
CA PRO A 209 17.34 17.49 1.02
C PRO A 209 16.45 16.75 2.02
N VAL A 210 15.18 17.12 2.10
CA VAL A 210 14.19 16.45 2.95
C VAL A 210 13.94 15.04 2.42
N ALA A 211 13.79 14.88 1.10
CA ALA A 211 13.64 13.57 0.48
C ALA A 211 14.87 12.68 0.73
N LEU A 212 16.09 13.21 0.56
CA LEU A 212 17.35 12.50 0.84
C LEU A 212 17.47 12.09 2.31
N PHE A 213 17.07 12.94 3.24
CA PHE A 213 17.00 12.62 4.66
C PHE A 213 16.10 11.41 4.92
N PHE A 214 14.90 11.35 4.33
CA PHE A 214 14.06 10.15 4.48
C PHE A 214 14.61 8.93 3.75
N GLN A 215 15.28 9.13 2.61
CA GLN A 215 15.87 8.05 1.82
C GLN A 215 17.09 7.40 2.48
N MET A 216 17.82 8.12 3.35
CA MET A 216 18.94 7.55 4.10
C MET A 216 18.48 6.69 5.29
N LEU A 217 17.23 6.84 5.74
CA LEU A 217 16.73 6.08 6.89
C LEU A 217 16.49 4.60 6.52
N PRO A 218 16.73 3.68 7.47
CA PRO A 218 16.46 2.26 7.27
C PRO A 218 14.97 2.03 6.98
N GLY A 219 14.69 1.24 5.94
CA GLY A 219 13.33 0.88 5.57
C GLY A 219 12.69 0.02 6.67
N ARG A 220 11.47 0.38 7.08
CA ARG A 220 10.63 -0.51 7.89
C ARG A 220 9.81 -1.37 6.95
N GLU A 221 10.09 -2.67 6.93
CA GLU A 221 9.18 -3.63 6.30
C GLU A 221 8.18 -4.12 7.34
N PHE A 222 6.90 -4.06 7.03
CA PHE A 222 5.86 -4.74 7.82
C PHE A 222 5.52 -6.03 7.09
N LYS A 223 5.57 -7.15 7.80
CA LYS A 223 5.14 -8.44 7.26
C LYS A 223 3.76 -8.74 7.82
N THR A 224 2.76 -8.61 6.97
CA THR A 224 1.37 -8.93 7.29
C THR A 224 1.13 -10.39 6.94
N ILE A 225 0.81 -11.23 7.92
CA ILE A 225 0.53 -12.65 7.72
C ILE A 225 -0.83 -12.96 8.35
N ALA A 226 -1.71 -13.59 7.60
CA ALA A 226 -2.90 -14.19 8.17
C ALA A 226 -2.51 -15.47 8.93
N THR A 227 -2.82 -15.53 10.22
CA THR A 227 -2.64 -16.69 11.09
C THR A 227 -4.00 -17.21 11.52
N LEU A 228 -4.09 -18.53 11.68
CA LEU A 228 -5.23 -19.19 12.29
C LEU A 228 -4.85 -19.51 13.74
N HIS A 229 -5.51 -18.86 14.70
CA HIS A 229 -5.38 -19.26 16.09
C HIS A 229 -6.04 -20.64 16.26
N GLY A 230 -5.23 -21.66 16.54
CA GLY A 230 -5.68 -23.05 16.68
C GLY A 230 -4.93 -24.08 15.82
N SER A 231 -4.00 -23.65 14.95
CA SER A 231 -3.07 -24.56 14.28
C SER A 231 -1.68 -24.51 14.92
N GLU A 232 -1.59 -24.67 16.24
CA GLU A 232 -0.41 -25.31 16.79
C GLU A 232 -0.51 -26.79 16.37
N LEU A 233 0.34 -27.16 15.41
CA LEU A 233 0.48 -28.51 14.89
C LEU A 233 0.67 -29.49 16.05
N ARG A 234 -0.34 -30.34 16.28
CA ARG A 234 -0.09 -31.73 16.66
C ARG A 234 0.38 -32.50 15.43
#